data_AF-A0A8J8DBK7-F1
#
_entry.id   AF-A0A8J8DBK7-F1
#
_cell.length_a   1.000
_cell.length_b   1.000
_cell.length_c   1.000
_cell.angle_alpha   90.00
_cell.angle_beta   90.00
_cell.angle_gamma   90.00
#
_symmetry.space_group_name_H-M   'P 1'
#
loop_
_entity.id
_entity.type
_entity.pdbx_description
1 polymer ?
#
loop_
_entity_poly.entity_id
_entity_poly.type
_entity_poly.pdbx_seq_one_letter_code
_entity_poly.pdbx_strand_id
1 'polypeptide(L)'
;MPKVDAIVNPSTDEVKRLADSALSSEALLTLFARCRVHYDGRAKSELGSGDRVIIIKPDGAFLIHQNRKREPVNWQPPGSFVMMEERDGILVLRSVRRKPKEILEVELEEVYLVSLFKAEDYEELTLTGSEAEMAEMIFRNPELIEPGFKPLFREKQIGHGIVDILGRDKDGNLVVLELKRRKADLHAVSQLKRYVEALMKEHPKVRGILVAPSLTSGAKRLLEKEGLEFKKVEPPKKTSSGKGRQTTLL
;
A
#
# COMPACT_ATOMS: atom_id res chain seq x y z
N MET A 1 2.86 21.32 27.48
CA MET A 1 3.42 19.97 27.72
C MET A 1 4.35 19.63 26.56
N PRO A 2 5.46 18.92 26.78
CA PRO A 2 6.35 18.51 25.69
C PRO A 2 5.62 17.55 24.73
N LYS A 3 5.94 17.63 23.43
CA LYS A 3 5.39 16.71 22.41
C LYS A 3 5.98 15.30 22.50
N VAL A 4 7.17 15.17 23.10
CA VAL A 4 7.90 13.90 23.24
C VAL A 4 8.21 13.67 24.72
N ASP A 5 8.03 12.44 25.16
CA ASP A 5 8.57 11.92 26.42
C ASP A 5 9.32 10.62 26.11
N ALA A 6 10.50 10.44 26.69
CA ALA A 6 11.37 9.30 26.40
C ALA A 6 12.23 8.93 27.60
N ILE A 7 12.35 7.63 27.85
CA ILE A 7 13.13 7.07 28.95
C ILE A 7 14.11 6.05 28.36
N VAL A 8 15.39 6.20 28.71
CA VAL A 8 16.49 5.29 28.33
C VAL A 8 16.74 4.33 29.49
N ASN A 9 16.94 3.05 29.19
CA ASN A 9 17.03 1.97 30.16
C ASN A 9 15.91 2.01 31.22
N PRO A 10 14.62 2.09 30.79
CA PRO A 10 13.50 2.17 31.70
C PRO A 10 13.34 0.91 32.55
N SER A 11 12.82 1.09 33.76
CA SER A 11 12.22 0.01 34.54
C SER A 11 10.92 -0.50 33.90
N THR A 12 10.49 -1.71 34.28
CA THR A 12 9.22 -2.31 33.84
C THR A 12 8.02 -1.37 34.05
N ASP A 13 7.94 -0.72 35.22
CA ASP A 13 6.87 0.21 35.55
C ASP A 13 6.88 1.46 34.69
N GLU A 14 8.08 1.98 34.36
CA GLU A 14 8.23 3.11 33.45
C GLU A 14 7.80 2.78 32.03
N VAL A 15 8.14 1.59 31.53
CA VAL A 15 7.69 1.11 30.21
C VAL A 15 6.16 1.04 30.19
N LYS A 16 5.56 0.39 31.19
CA LYS A 16 4.09 0.23 31.28
C LYS A 16 3.38 1.57 31.34
N ARG A 17 3.81 2.46 32.23
CA ARG A 17 3.24 3.80 32.39
C ARG A 17 3.31 4.60 31.09
N LEU A 18 4.46 4.59 30.41
CA LEU A 18 4.64 5.38 29.18
C LEU A 18 3.85 4.80 28.01
N ALA A 19 3.82 3.46 27.90
CA ALA A 19 3.05 2.78 26.87
C ALA A 19 1.54 2.96 27.06
N ASP A 20 1.02 2.80 28.28
CA ASP A 20 -0.39 3.05 28.59
C ASP A 20 -0.78 4.50 28.29
N SER A 21 0.10 5.46 28.61
CA SER A 21 -0.11 6.86 28.26
C SER A 21 -0.14 7.07 26.74
N ALA A 22 0.76 6.43 25.98
CA ALA A 22 0.79 6.58 24.53
C ALA A 22 -0.44 5.97 23.86
N LEU A 23 -0.82 4.75 24.26
CA LEU A 23 -1.97 4.01 23.74
C LEU A 23 -3.32 4.69 24.05
N SER A 24 -3.41 5.41 25.17
CA SER A 24 -4.64 6.13 25.57
C SER A 24 -4.74 7.57 25.07
N SER A 25 -3.62 8.19 24.65
CA SER A 25 -3.58 9.61 24.26
C SER A 25 -3.35 9.85 22.76
N GLU A 26 -3.64 8.86 21.92
CA GLU A 26 -3.43 8.90 20.47
C GLU A 26 -2.00 9.34 20.10
N ALA A 27 -1.00 8.93 20.89
CA ALA A 27 0.40 9.21 20.61
C ALA A 27 1.07 8.03 19.89
N LEU A 28 2.13 8.32 19.12
CA LEU A 28 3.03 7.29 18.59
C LEU A 28 3.85 6.73 19.74
N LEU A 29 3.82 5.41 19.93
CA LEU A 29 4.70 4.70 20.85
C LEU A 29 5.87 4.10 20.07
N THR A 30 7.10 4.37 20.48
CA THR A 30 8.30 3.76 19.92
C THR A 30 9.13 3.10 21.01
N LEU A 31 9.53 1.86 20.80
CA LEU A 31 10.44 1.12 21.68
C LEU A 31 11.66 0.63 20.90
N PHE A 32 12.83 0.68 21.54
CA PHE A 32 14.01 -0.09 21.15
C PHE A 32 14.20 -1.17 22.20
N ALA A 33 14.11 -2.44 21.80
CA ALA A 33 14.10 -3.53 22.75
C ALA A 33 14.71 -4.81 22.15
N ARG A 34 15.31 -5.63 23.02
CA ARG A 34 15.49 -7.06 22.77
C ARG A 34 14.16 -7.75 23.03
N CYS A 35 13.68 -8.51 22.05
CA CYS A 35 12.36 -9.14 22.16
C CYS A 35 12.26 -10.47 21.42
N ARG A 36 11.17 -11.20 21.68
CA ARG A 36 10.67 -12.30 20.85
C ARG A 36 9.36 -11.89 20.21
N VAL A 37 9.06 -12.44 19.03
CA VAL A 37 7.83 -12.13 18.31
C VAL A 37 7.11 -13.42 17.95
N HIS A 38 5.84 -13.49 18.30
CA HIS A 38 4.93 -14.57 17.94
C HIS A 38 3.76 -14.00 17.15
N TYR A 39 3.45 -14.62 16.03
CA TYR A 39 2.33 -14.21 15.19
C TYR A 39 1.48 -15.42 14.79
N ASP A 40 0.18 -15.28 14.94
CA ASP A 40 -0.82 -16.28 14.57
C ASP A 40 -2.01 -15.61 13.87
N GLY A 41 -2.26 -15.98 12.61
CA GLY A 41 -3.27 -15.35 11.76
C GLY A 41 -3.39 -16.04 10.41
N ARG A 42 -3.35 -15.27 9.31
CA ARG A 42 -3.32 -15.84 7.94
C ARG A 42 -2.12 -16.77 7.68
N ALA A 43 -1.07 -16.61 8.48
CA ALA A 43 0.08 -17.48 8.55
C ALA A 43 0.47 -17.61 10.03
N LYS A 44 1.46 -18.43 10.33
CA LYS A 44 2.05 -18.53 11.66
C LYS A 44 3.54 -18.27 11.56
N SER A 45 4.10 -17.44 12.44
CA SER A 45 5.53 -17.15 12.46
C SER A 45 6.04 -16.95 13.88
N GLU A 46 7.29 -17.36 14.11
CA GLU A 46 8.03 -17.11 15.33
C GLU A 46 9.36 -16.46 14.97
N LEU A 47 9.79 -15.50 15.77
CA LEU A 47 11.06 -14.83 15.61
C LEU A 47 11.72 -14.74 16.99
N GLY A 48 12.87 -15.42 17.13
CA GLY A 48 13.59 -15.54 18.39
C GLY A 48 14.15 -14.22 18.92
N SER A 49 14.84 -14.30 20.07
CA SER A 49 15.44 -13.14 20.74
C SER A 49 16.31 -12.31 19.80
N GLY A 50 16.16 -10.98 19.87
CA GLY A 50 16.96 -10.04 19.10
C GLY A 50 16.52 -8.59 19.25
N ASP A 51 17.40 -7.66 18.89
CA ASP A 51 17.16 -6.22 19.04
C ASP A 51 16.33 -5.67 17.87
N ARG A 52 15.25 -4.94 18.18
CA ARG A 52 14.28 -4.44 17.20
C ARG A 52 13.81 -3.03 17.55
N VAL A 53 13.38 -2.33 16.51
CA VAL A 53 12.58 -1.10 16.64
C VAL A 53 11.12 -1.49 16.53
N ILE A 54 10.32 -1.09 17.52
CA ILE A 54 8.89 -1.32 17.58
C ILE A 54 8.19 0.03 17.50
N ILE A 55 7.23 0.18 16.60
CA ILE A 55 6.42 1.40 16.45
C ILE A 55 4.95 1.01 16.50
N ILE A 56 4.18 1.66 17.37
CA ILE A 56 2.72 1.54 17.45
C ILE A 56 2.13 2.91 17.18
N LYS A 57 1.23 2.97 16.20
CA LYS A 57 0.56 4.20 15.76
C LYS A 57 -0.81 4.36 16.43
N PRO A 58 -1.33 5.60 16.50
CA PRO A 58 -2.66 5.87 17.07
C PRO A 58 -3.80 5.15 16.34
N ASP A 59 -3.65 4.90 15.04
CA ASP A 59 -4.61 4.16 14.24
C ASP A 59 -4.56 2.63 14.48
N GLY A 60 -3.70 2.15 15.39
CA GLY A 60 -3.52 0.74 15.71
C GLY A 60 -2.52 0.00 14.83
N ALA A 61 -1.87 0.66 13.86
CA ALA A 61 -0.81 0.03 13.10
C ALA A 61 0.38 -0.29 14.00
N PHE A 62 0.87 -1.53 13.94
CA PHE A 62 1.98 -2.04 14.74
C PHE A 62 3.08 -2.49 13.78
N LEU A 63 4.29 -1.99 13.94
CA LEU A 63 5.42 -2.27 13.06
C LEU A 63 6.62 -2.74 13.89
N ILE A 64 7.25 -3.83 13.46
CA ILE A 64 8.47 -4.35 14.08
C ILE A 64 9.55 -4.42 13.01
N HIS A 65 10.65 -3.69 13.20
CA HIS A 65 11.78 -3.64 12.27
C HIS A 65 13.04 -4.28 12.88
N GLN A 66 13.71 -5.08 12.06
CA GLN A 66 15.12 -5.43 12.26
C GLN A 66 16.01 -4.31 11.68
N ASN A 67 17.33 -4.46 11.79
CA ASN A 67 18.32 -3.49 11.29
C ASN A 67 18.55 -3.52 9.77
N ARG A 68 17.69 -4.16 8.98
CA ARG A 68 17.85 -4.34 7.53
C ARG A 68 16.50 -4.28 6.83
N LYS A 69 16.54 -4.03 5.52
CA LYS A 69 15.40 -3.95 4.60
C LYS A 69 14.46 -2.77 4.89
N ARG A 70 13.61 -2.46 3.91
CA ARG A 70 12.59 -1.41 4.01
C ARG A 70 11.38 -1.88 4.82
N GLU A 71 10.96 -3.13 4.63
CA GLU A 71 9.74 -3.67 5.23
C GLU A 71 9.94 -4.05 6.70
N PRO A 72 8.89 -3.93 7.54
CA PRO A 72 8.90 -4.54 8.87
C PRO A 72 9.00 -6.07 8.75
N VAL A 73 9.64 -6.71 9.73
CA VAL A 73 9.71 -8.18 9.81
C VAL A 73 8.36 -8.79 10.21
N ASN A 74 7.61 -8.09 11.07
CA ASN A 74 6.24 -8.42 11.47
C ASN A 74 5.46 -7.13 11.68
N TRP A 75 4.16 -7.16 11.41
CA TRP A 75 3.30 -5.99 11.51
C TRP A 75 1.83 -6.35 11.67
N GLN A 76 1.04 -5.37 12.09
CA GLN A 76 -0.43 -5.39 12.11
C GLN A 76 -0.97 -4.11 11.45
N PRO A 77 -2.04 -4.20 10.62
CA PRO A 77 -2.63 -3.04 9.96
C PRO A 77 -3.31 -2.07 10.94
N PRO A 78 -3.64 -0.85 10.46
CA PRO A 78 -4.59 0.03 11.15
C PRO A 78 -5.90 -0.68 11.53
N GLY A 79 -6.52 -0.25 12.62
CA GLY A 79 -7.72 -0.84 13.23
C GLY A 79 -7.43 -2.06 14.12
N SER A 80 -6.16 -2.40 14.34
CA SER A 80 -5.78 -3.42 15.32
C SER A 80 -5.81 -2.83 16.73
N PHE A 81 -6.24 -3.63 17.71
CA PHE A 81 -6.26 -3.23 19.11
C PHE A 81 -4.97 -3.68 19.79
N VAL A 82 -4.21 -2.74 20.35
CA VAL A 82 -2.93 -3.00 21.00
C VAL A 82 -3.06 -2.76 22.50
N MET A 83 -2.52 -3.68 23.30
CA MET A 83 -2.48 -3.60 24.75
C MET A 83 -1.14 -4.10 25.29
N MET A 84 -0.74 -3.59 26.45
CA MET A 84 0.41 -4.09 27.20
C MET A 84 -0.08 -5.00 28.32
N GLU A 85 0.44 -6.22 28.36
CA GLU A 85 0.18 -7.21 29.39
C GLU A 85 1.48 -7.55 30.10
N GLU A 86 1.37 -8.15 31.28
CA GLU A 86 2.50 -8.74 31.99
C GLU A 86 2.21 -10.22 32.18
N ARG A 87 3.14 -11.08 31.78
CA ARG A 87 3.04 -12.54 31.90
C ARG A 87 4.33 -13.07 32.50
N ASP A 88 4.21 -13.72 33.66
CA ASP A 88 5.35 -14.31 34.37
C ASP A 88 6.52 -13.31 34.59
N GLY A 89 6.19 -12.03 34.85
CA GLY A 89 7.14 -10.94 35.06
C GLY A 89 7.74 -10.34 33.78
N ILE A 90 7.29 -10.77 32.59
CA ILE A 90 7.72 -10.26 31.29
C ILE A 90 6.61 -9.39 30.70
N LEU A 91 6.98 -8.20 30.21
CA LEU A 91 6.04 -7.34 29.48
C LEU A 91 5.79 -7.89 28.08
N VAL A 92 4.52 -7.97 27.70
CA VAL A 92 4.08 -8.45 26.40
C VAL A 92 3.22 -7.39 25.74
N LEU A 93 3.67 -6.88 24.59
CA LEU A 93 2.82 -6.09 23.71
C LEU A 93 1.99 -7.05 22.87
N ARG A 94 0.66 -7.01 23.04
CA ARG A 94 -0.29 -7.86 22.32
C ARG A 94 -1.16 -7.00 21.41
N SER A 95 -1.14 -7.31 20.12
CA SER A 95 -1.97 -6.67 19.09
C SER A 95 -2.94 -7.67 18.48
N VAL A 96 -4.23 -7.32 18.45
CA VAL A 96 -5.30 -8.19 17.95
C VAL A 96 -6.06 -7.49 16.81
N ARG A 97 -6.13 -8.15 15.65
CA ARG A 97 -7.06 -7.80 14.56
C ARG A 97 -8.20 -8.80 14.51
N ARG A 98 -9.41 -8.30 14.27
CA ARG A 98 -10.63 -9.12 14.29
C ARG A 98 -10.93 -9.81 12.97
N LYS A 99 -10.66 -9.17 11.81
CA LYS A 99 -11.05 -9.68 10.48
C LYS A 99 -9.94 -9.48 9.42
N PRO A 100 -9.30 -10.56 8.95
CA PRO A 100 -9.29 -11.89 9.58
C PRO A 100 -8.75 -11.81 11.02
N LYS A 101 -9.02 -12.84 11.82
CA LYS A 101 -8.47 -12.92 13.18
C LYS A 101 -6.95 -13.11 13.09
N GLU A 102 -6.20 -12.17 13.65
CA GLU A 102 -4.73 -12.19 13.69
C GLU A 102 -4.28 -11.66 15.04
N ILE A 103 -3.27 -12.30 15.63
CA ILE A 103 -2.68 -11.95 16.92
C ILE A 103 -1.17 -11.83 16.71
N LEU A 104 -0.62 -10.69 17.12
CA LEU A 104 0.82 -10.42 17.14
C LEU A 104 1.21 -10.15 18.60
N GLU A 105 2.15 -10.93 19.12
CA GLU A 105 2.69 -10.79 20.46
C GLU A 105 4.18 -10.48 20.41
N VAL A 106 4.61 -9.54 21.23
CA VAL A 106 6.01 -9.17 21.38
C VAL A 106 6.39 -9.22 22.85
N GLU A 107 7.16 -10.23 23.22
CA GLU A 107 7.72 -10.39 24.56
C GLU A 107 8.97 -9.51 24.68
N LEU A 108 8.93 -8.53 25.58
CA LEU A 108 10.01 -7.58 25.79
C LEU A 108 10.98 -8.13 26.83
N GLU A 109 12.12 -8.66 26.37
CA GLU A 109 13.15 -9.23 27.24
C GLU A 109 13.99 -8.13 27.91
N GLU A 110 14.34 -7.09 27.14
CA GLU A 110 15.10 -5.92 27.63
C GLU A 110 14.67 -4.68 26.82
N VAL A 111 14.25 -3.62 27.48
CA VAL A 111 13.87 -2.36 26.81
C VAL A 111 14.99 -1.34 26.99
N TYR A 112 15.61 -0.94 25.89
CA TYR A 112 16.68 0.07 25.87
C TYR A 112 16.12 1.49 25.85
N LEU A 113 14.98 1.69 25.20
CA LEU A 113 14.29 2.97 25.10
C LEU A 113 12.80 2.74 24.95
N VAL A 114 12.01 3.55 25.64
CA VAL A 114 10.57 3.71 25.42
C VAL A 114 10.30 5.20 25.23
N SER A 115 9.48 5.54 24.23
CA SER A 115 9.11 6.93 23.98
C SER A 115 7.68 7.05 23.48
N LEU A 116 7.04 8.16 23.86
CA LEU A 116 5.78 8.59 23.28
C LEU A 116 6.00 9.89 22.50
N PHE A 117 5.34 10.01 21.35
CA PHE A 117 5.37 11.20 20.52
C PHE A 117 3.95 11.62 20.11
N LYS A 118 3.51 12.77 20.63
CA LYS A 118 2.25 13.44 20.26
C LYS A 118 2.43 14.17 18.94
N ALA A 119 2.47 13.40 17.86
CA ALA A 119 2.58 13.92 16.51
C ALA A 119 1.27 14.59 16.08
N GLU A 120 1.39 15.72 15.40
CA GLU A 120 0.28 16.41 14.73
C GLU A 120 0.67 16.48 13.26
N ASP A 121 -0.14 15.89 12.40
CA ASP A 121 0.05 15.96 10.96
C ASP A 121 -1.32 16.17 10.30
N TYR A 122 -1.46 17.32 9.64
CA TYR A 122 -2.70 17.75 8.99
C TYR A 122 -2.57 17.76 7.46
N GLU A 123 -1.40 17.39 6.94
CA GLU A 123 -1.11 17.43 5.51
C GLU A 123 -1.28 16.03 4.90
N GLU A 124 -1.84 15.98 3.69
CA GLU A 124 -1.87 14.77 2.90
C GLU A 124 -0.69 14.75 1.93
N LEU A 125 -0.07 13.59 1.74
CA LEU A 125 0.95 13.43 0.73
C LEU A 125 0.39 13.71 -0.67
N THR A 126 0.95 14.70 -1.36
CA THR A 126 0.63 14.97 -2.76
C THR A 126 1.59 14.19 -3.68
N LEU A 127 1.07 13.17 -4.36
CA LEU A 127 1.80 12.41 -5.37
C LEU A 127 1.46 12.93 -6.78
N THR A 128 2.49 13.37 -7.52
CA THR A 128 2.37 13.70 -8.96
C THR A 128 2.97 12.61 -9.85
N GLY A 129 2.48 12.49 -11.07
CA GLY A 129 2.76 11.39 -12.00
C GLY A 129 1.99 10.11 -11.65
N SER A 130 0.76 10.23 -11.13
CA SER A 130 -0.07 9.06 -10.80
C SER A 130 -0.76 8.48 -12.05
N GLU A 131 -1.24 7.23 -11.95
CA GLU A 131 -2.06 6.61 -13.00
C GLU A 131 -3.39 7.35 -13.18
N ALA A 132 -3.94 7.93 -12.11
CA ALA A 132 -5.12 8.78 -12.17
C ALA A 132 -4.88 10.07 -12.99
N GLU A 133 -3.71 10.70 -12.84
CA GLU A 133 -3.34 11.87 -13.64
C GLU A 133 -3.05 11.47 -15.10
N MET A 134 -2.48 10.29 -15.36
CA MET A 134 -2.40 9.75 -16.73
C MET A 134 -3.80 9.57 -17.33
N ALA A 135 -4.75 9.06 -16.56
CA ALA A 135 -6.12 8.89 -17.03
C ALA A 135 -6.77 10.23 -17.36
N GLU A 136 -6.61 11.23 -16.49
CA GLU A 136 -7.09 12.59 -16.75
C GLU A 136 -6.45 13.21 -18.00
N MET A 137 -5.13 13.03 -18.18
CA MET A 137 -4.42 13.50 -19.36
C MET A 137 -4.96 12.86 -20.66
N ILE A 138 -5.26 11.55 -20.64
CA ILE A 138 -5.86 10.83 -21.77
C ILE A 138 -7.29 11.30 -22.05
N PHE A 139 -8.08 11.58 -21.01
CA PHE A 139 -9.43 12.13 -21.19
C PHE A 139 -9.41 13.52 -21.83
N ARG A 140 -8.44 14.36 -21.45
CA ARG A 140 -8.28 15.70 -22.01
C ARG A 140 -7.74 15.67 -23.44
N ASN A 141 -6.83 14.74 -23.74
CA ASN A 141 -6.19 14.58 -25.04
C ASN A 141 -6.26 13.12 -25.54
N PRO A 142 -7.43 12.63 -25.99
CA PRO A 142 -7.61 11.22 -26.41
C PRO A 142 -6.67 10.76 -27.53
N GLU A 143 -6.26 11.70 -28.39
CA GLU A 143 -5.30 11.52 -29.47
C GLU A 143 -3.93 10.99 -29.00
N LEU A 144 -3.62 11.12 -27.70
CA LEU A 144 -2.45 10.48 -27.09
C LEU A 144 -2.47 8.96 -27.20
N ILE A 145 -3.65 8.35 -27.35
CA ILE A 145 -3.79 6.91 -27.58
C ILE A 145 -3.73 6.62 -29.07
N GLU A 146 -4.71 7.11 -29.82
CA GLU A 146 -4.78 6.99 -31.28
C GLU A 146 -5.83 7.95 -31.85
N PRO A 147 -5.76 8.30 -33.15
CA PRO A 147 -6.73 9.16 -33.78
C PRO A 147 -8.16 8.65 -33.72
N GLY A 148 -9.06 9.51 -33.25
CA GLY A 148 -10.49 9.20 -33.13
C GLY A 148 -10.86 8.32 -31.93
N PHE A 149 -9.93 8.02 -31.03
CA PHE A 149 -10.24 7.38 -29.74
C PHE A 149 -11.15 8.29 -28.90
N LYS A 150 -12.20 7.71 -28.30
CA LYS A 150 -13.18 8.38 -27.44
C LYS A 150 -13.25 7.69 -26.08
N PRO A 151 -12.64 8.25 -25.02
CA PRO A 151 -12.76 7.69 -23.69
C PRO A 151 -14.17 7.92 -23.14
N LEU A 152 -14.77 6.89 -22.53
CA LEU A 152 -16.15 6.91 -22.06
C LEU A 152 -16.23 6.88 -20.53
N PHE A 153 -15.43 6.02 -19.89
CA PHE A 153 -15.45 5.82 -18.43
C PHE A 153 -14.04 5.76 -17.86
N ARG A 154 -13.88 6.25 -16.63
CA ARG A 154 -12.72 6.02 -15.75
C ARG A 154 -13.12 5.03 -14.67
N GLU A 155 -12.18 4.19 -14.25
CA GLU A 155 -12.36 3.24 -13.12
C GLU A 155 -13.68 2.47 -13.23
N LYS A 156 -13.97 1.95 -14.43
CA LYS A 156 -15.24 1.26 -14.70
C LYS A 156 -15.22 -0.12 -14.05
N GLN A 157 -16.07 -0.32 -13.06
CA GLN A 157 -16.30 -1.65 -12.50
C GLN A 157 -16.93 -2.57 -13.55
N ILE A 158 -16.32 -3.74 -13.71
CA ILE A 158 -16.78 -4.86 -14.54
C ILE A 158 -16.87 -6.11 -13.65
N GLY A 159 -17.43 -7.21 -14.18
CA GLY A 159 -17.71 -8.42 -13.38
C GLY A 159 -16.56 -8.91 -12.49
N HIS A 160 -15.31 -8.85 -12.98
CA HIS A 160 -14.13 -9.30 -12.23
C HIS A 160 -12.98 -8.28 -12.25
N GLY A 161 -13.27 -7.00 -11.98
CA GLY A 161 -12.24 -5.99 -11.79
C GLY A 161 -12.71 -4.57 -12.05
N ILE A 162 -11.75 -3.66 -12.07
CA ILE A 162 -11.95 -2.24 -12.36
C ILE A 162 -11.02 -1.90 -13.52
N VAL A 163 -11.59 -1.43 -14.63
CA VAL A 163 -10.85 -0.99 -15.80
C VAL A 163 -10.45 0.47 -15.65
N ASP A 164 -9.18 0.81 -15.86
CA ASP A 164 -8.69 2.19 -15.70
C ASP A 164 -9.40 3.17 -16.64
N ILE A 165 -9.40 2.88 -17.95
CA ILE A 165 -10.21 3.61 -18.94
C ILE A 165 -10.90 2.63 -19.88
N LEU A 166 -12.21 2.83 -20.07
CA LEU A 166 -12.98 2.19 -21.12
C LEU A 166 -13.41 3.24 -22.15
N GLY A 167 -13.16 2.97 -23.42
CA GLY A 167 -13.49 3.88 -24.52
C GLY A 167 -13.92 3.16 -25.78
N ARG A 168 -14.00 3.90 -26.89
CA ARG A 168 -14.19 3.37 -28.24
C ARG A 168 -13.18 3.94 -29.21
N ASP A 169 -12.74 3.12 -30.16
CA ASP A 169 -11.95 3.60 -31.30
C ASP A 169 -12.84 4.25 -32.38
N LYS A 170 -12.20 4.74 -33.45
CA LYS A 170 -12.87 5.35 -34.60
C LYS A 170 -13.86 4.41 -35.31
N ASP A 171 -13.63 3.10 -35.23
CA ASP A 171 -14.42 2.07 -35.89
C ASP A 171 -15.56 1.55 -34.97
N GLY A 172 -15.67 2.12 -33.76
CA GLY A 172 -16.70 1.82 -32.78
C GLY A 172 -16.43 0.59 -31.90
N ASN A 173 -15.25 -0.03 -32.01
CA ASN A 173 -14.87 -1.15 -31.15
C ASN A 173 -14.61 -0.66 -29.73
N LEU A 174 -14.90 -1.50 -28.73
CA LEU A 174 -14.52 -1.18 -27.35
C LEU A 174 -13.00 -1.26 -27.19
N VAL A 175 -12.45 -0.30 -26.46
CA VAL A 175 -11.03 -0.22 -26.15
C VAL A 175 -10.85 -0.14 -24.64
N VAL A 176 -10.11 -1.11 -24.10
CA VAL A 176 -9.71 -1.19 -22.69
C VAL A 176 -8.30 -0.63 -22.58
N LEU A 177 -8.10 0.39 -21.75
CA LEU A 177 -6.76 0.85 -21.40
C LEU A 177 -6.42 0.39 -19.98
N GLU A 178 -5.25 -0.23 -19.85
CA GLU A 178 -4.59 -0.49 -18.56
C GLU A 178 -3.41 0.48 -18.47
N LEU A 179 -3.38 1.32 -17.44
CA LEU A 179 -2.37 2.36 -17.28
C LEU A 179 -1.30 1.92 -16.30
N LYS A 180 -0.03 2.22 -16.62
CA LYS A 180 1.09 2.07 -15.69
C LYS A 180 1.96 3.31 -15.71
N ARG A 181 2.14 3.95 -14.55
CA ARG A 181 3.04 5.13 -14.42
C ARG A 181 4.52 4.81 -14.61
N ARG A 182 4.90 3.53 -14.53
CA ARG A 182 6.28 3.03 -14.65
C ARG A 182 6.34 1.92 -15.71
N LYS A 183 7.52 1.33 -15.87
CA LYS A 183 7.73 0.16 -16.73
C LYS A 183 6.74 -0.95 -16.38
N ALA A 184 5.92 -1.36 -17.34
CA ALA A 184 4.91 -2.38 -17.13
C ALA A 184 5.49 -3.80 -17.22
N ASP A 185 4.96 -4.68 -16.38
CA ASP A 185 5.41 -6.06 -16.20
C ASP A 185 4.37 -7.09 -16.69
N LEU A 186 4.64 -8.37 -16.44
CA LEU A 186 3.73 -9.46 -16.82
C LEU A 186 2.36 -9.37 -16.13
N HIS A 187 2.31 -8.82 -14.93
CA HIS A 187 1.07 -8.67 -14.18
C HIS A 187 0.13 -7.69 -14.89
N ALA A 188 0.64 -6.55 -15.36
CA ALA A 188 -0.15 -5.57 -16.10
C ALA A 188 -0.77 -6.17 -17.38
N VAL A 189 -0.01 -6.96 -18.14
CA VAL A 189 -0.51 -7.64 -19.34
C VAL A 189 -1.59 -8.67 -18.98
N SER A 190 -1.35 -9.45 -17.93
CA SER A 190 -2.30 -10.47 -17.47
C SER A 190 -3.60 -9.85 -16.97
N GLN A 191 -3.52 -8.68 -16.32
CA GLN A 191 -4.67 -7.90 -15.89
C GLN A 191 -5.48 -7.38 -17.08
N LEU A 192 -4.81 -6.72 -18.04
CA LEU A 192 -5.45 -6.26 -19.28
C LEU A 192 -6.16 -7.42 -20.01
N LYS A 193 -5.48 -8.55 -20.17
CA LYS A 193 -6.06 -9.76 -20.78
C LYS A 193 -7.37 -10.17 -20.11
N ARG A 194 -7.39 -10.27 -18.78
CA ARG A 194 -8.62 -10.63 -18.03
C ARG A 194 -9.77 -9.67 -18.30
N TYR A 195 -9.50 -8.37 -18.41
CA TYR A 195 -10.52 -7.36 -18.67
C TYR A 195 -11.08 -7.46 -20.09
N VAL A 196 -10.20 -7.63 -21.08
CA VAL A 196 -10.61 -7.82 -22.47
C VAL A 196 -11.44 -9.11 -22.59
N GLU A 197 -10.98 -10.23 -22.03
CA GLU A 197 -11.71 -11.52 -22.02
C GLU A 197 -13.08 -11.43 -21.33
N ALA A 198 -13.17 -10.66 -20.24
CA ALA A 198 -14.44 -10.44 -19.55
C ALA A 198 -15.44 -9.66 -20.42
N LEU A 199 -14.99 -8.57 -21.07
CA LEU A 199 -15.83 -7.74 -21.92
C LEU A 199 -16.19 -8.42 -23.25
N MET A 200 -15.32 -9.30 -23.76
CA MET A 200 -15.61 -10.07 -24.98
C MET A 200 -16.85 -10.98 -24.84
N LYS A 201 -17.27 -11.32 -23.62
CA LYS A 201 -18.48 -12.12 -23.38
C LYS A 201 -19.76 -11.39 -23.78
N GLU A 202 -19.77 -10.06 -23.68
CA GLU A 202 -20.92 -9.20 -23.95
C GLU A 202 -20.74 -8.37 -25.22
N HIS A 203 -19.50 -8.25 -25.72
CA HIS A 203 -19.14 -7.42 -26.85
C HIS A 203 -18.25 -8.17 -27.86
N PRO A 204 -18.62 -8.23 -29.15
CA PRO A 204 -17.93 -9.08 -30.13
C PRO A 204 -16.53 -8.57 -30.53
N LYS A 205 -16.22 -7.28 -30.32
CA LYS A 205 -14.93 -6.67 -30.68
C LYS A 205 -14.43 -5.78 -29.54
N VAL A 206 -13.39 -6.25 -28.86
CA VAL A 206 -12.73 -5.55 -27.76
C VAL A 206 -11.23 -5.55 -28.02
N ARG A 207 -10.62 -4.36 -28.00
CA ARG A 207 -9.16 -4.16 -28.05
C ARG A 207 -8.66 -3.85 -26.64
N GLY A 208 -7.46 -4.31 -26.34
CA GLY A 208 -6.78 -3.97 -25.10
C GLY A 208 -5.45 -3.28 -25.39
N ILE A 209 -5.25 -2.09 -24.84
CA ILE A 209 -4.03 -1.30 -25.01
C ILE A 209 -3.41 -1.08 -23.63
N LEU A 210 -2.18 -1.59 -23.43
CA LEU A 210 -1.38 -1.27 -22.25
C LEU A 210 -0.67 0.07 -22.48
N VAL A 211 -0.88 1.02 -21.58
CA VAL A 211 -0.38 2.39 -21.70
C VAL A 211 0.65 2.66 -20.61
N ALA A 212 1.92 2.77 -20.99
CA ALA A 212 3.01 2.96 -20.02
C ALA A 212 4.26 3.59 -20.66
N PRO A 213 5.22 4.12 -19.88
CA PRO A 213 6.50 4.61 -20.41
C PRO A 213 7.33 3.55 -21.16
N SER A 214 7.26 2.29 -20.69
CA SER A 214 8.01 1.17 -21.29
C SER A 214 7.47 -0.17 -20.81
N LEU A 215 7.95 -1.26 -21.43
CA LEU A 215 7.62 -2.65 -21.08
C LEU A 215 8.87 -3.40 -20.62
N THR A 216 8.70 -4.38 -19.74
CA THR A 216 9.68 -5.48 -19.60
C THR A 216 9.68 -6.36 -20.85
N SER A 217 10.78 -7.07 -21.11
CA SER A 217 10.87 -8.00 -22.25
C SER A 217 9.83 -9.12 -22.16
N GLY A 218 9.56 -9.61 -20.95
CA GLY A 218 8.51 -10.58 -20.68
C GLY A 218 7.12 -10.03 -20.99
N ALA A 219 6.82 -8.80 -20.53
CA ALA A 219 5.56 -8.13 -20.82
C ALA A 219 5.34 -7.98 -22.33
N LYS A 220 6.34 -7.47 -23.06
CA LYS A 220 6.25 -7.31 -24.53
C LYS A 220 5.90 -8.62 -25.23
N ARG A 221 6.61 -9.71 -24.91
CA ARG A 221 6.36 -11.03 -25.50
C ARG A 221 4.96 -11.58 -25.20
N LEU A 222 4.49 -11.42 -23.96
CA LEU A 222 3.14 -11.86 -23.60
C LEU A 222 2.08 -11.02 -24.31
N LEU A 223 2.29 -9.71 -24.39
CA LEU A 223 1.36 -8.77 -25.00
C LEU A 223 1.17 -9.10 -26.50
N GLU A 224 2.27 -9.36 -27.22
CA GLU A 224 2.26 -9.82 -28.61
C GLU A 224 1.56 -11.19 -28.76
N LYS A 225 1.86 -12.15 -27.86
CA LYS A 225 1.24 -13.48 -27.89
C LYS A 225 -0.28 -13.43 -27.72
N GLU A 226 -0.78 -12.54 -26.86
CA GLU A 226 -2.20 -12.43 -26.53
C GLU A 226 -2.96 -11.48 -27.48
N GLY A 227 -2.29 -10.93 -28.51
CA GLY A 227 -2.92 -10.01 -29.47
C GLY A 227 -3.37 -8.68 -28.86
N LEU A 228 -2.69 -8.25 -27.79
CA LEU A 228 -2.92 -6.95 -27.15
C LEU A 228 -2.02 -5.89 -27.77
N GLU A 229 -2.26 -4.63 -27.44
CA GLU A 229 -1.51 -3.48 -27.99
C GLU A 229 -0.76 -2.71 -26.91
N PHE A 230 0.27 -1.96 -27.31
CA PHE A 230 1.05 -1.12 -26.41
C PHE A 230 1.10 0.32 -26.93
N LYS A 231 0.84 1.27 -26.02
CA LYS A 231 1.07 2.69 -26.29
C LYS A 231 2.04 3.28 -25.28
N LYS A 232 3.12 3.86 -25.80
CA LYS A 232 4.06 4.61 -24.96
C LYS A 232 3.46 5.97 -24.58
N VAL A 233 3.19 6.16 -23.30
CA VAL A 233 2.77 7.45 -22.72
C VAL A 233 3.52 7.66 -21.42
N GLU A 234 4.18 8.80 -21.28
CA GLU A 234 4.84 9.20 -20.04
C GLU A 234 3.80 9.78 -19.06
N PRO A 235 3.90 9.53 -17.74
CA PRO A 235 3.05 10.20 -16.78
C PRO A 235 3.28 11.72 -16.85
N PRO A 236 2.23 12.53 -16.62
CA PRO A 236 2.36 13.98 -16.66
C PRO A 236 3.41 14.42 -15.64
N LYS A 237 4.43 15.12 -16.11
CA LYS A 237 5.35 15.88 -15.26
C LYS A 237 4.67 17.22 -14.98
N LYS A 238 4.66 17.67 -13.72
CA LYS A 238 3.98 18.91 -13.30
C LYS A 238 4.02 19.99 -14.38
N THR A 239 2.87 20.34 -14.93
CA THR A 239 2.51 21.74 -15.08
C THR A 239 1.76 22.12 -13.81
N SER A 240 2.12 23.25 -13.21
CA SER A 240 1.45 23.79 -12.03
C SER A 240 -0.07 23.70 -12.16
N SER A 241 -0.75 23.10 -11.16
CA SER A 241 -2.21 23.06 -10.93
C SER A 241 -3.02 21.79 -11.30
N GLY A 242 -2.60 20.62 -10.81
CA GLY A 242 -3.49 19.44 -10.73
C GLY A 242 -3.25 18.68 -9.42
N LYS A 243 -4.26 18.59 -8.55
CA LYS A 243 -4.17 17.90 -7.25
C LYS A 243 -4.67 16.46 -7.40
N GLY A 244 -3.78 15.51 -7.67
CA GLY A 244 -4.05 14.09 -7.47
C GLY A 244 -4.00 13.73 -5.98
N ARG A 245 -5.07 13.14 -5.45
CA ARG A 245 -5.18 12.65 -4.06
C ARG A 245 -4.85 11.16 -4.02
N GLN A 246 -3.82 10.75 -3.27
CA GLN A 246 -3.58 9.34 -2.93
C GLN A 246 -2.86 9.22 -1.59
N THR A 247 -3.27 8.26 -0.77
CA THR A 247 -2.88 8.15 0.66
C THR A 247 -1.58 7.39 0.91
N THR A 248 -0.97 6.73 -0.09
CA THR A 248 0.26 5.92 0.09
C THR A 248 1.17 5.88 -1.14
N LEU A 249 2.49 5.80 -0.90
CA LEU A 249 3.55 5.57 -1.89
C LEU A 249 3.95 4.09 -1.89
N LEU A 250 3.10 3.20 -2.39
CA LEU A 250 3.52 1.82 -2.64
C LEU A 250 3.39 1.49 -4.12
#